data_AF-A6RA50-F1
#
_entry.id   AF-A6RA50-F1
#
_cell.length_a   1.000
_cell.length_b   1.000
_cell.length_c   1.000
_cell.angle_alpha   90.00
_cell.angle_beta   90.00
_cell.angle_gamma   90.00
#
_symmetry.space_group_name_H-M   'P 1'
#
loop_
_entity.id
_entity.type
_entity.pdbx_description
1 polymer ?
#
loop_
_entity_poly.entity_id
_entity_poly.type
_entity_poly.pdbx_seq_one_letter_code
_entity_poly.pdbx_strand_id
1 'polypeptide(L)'
;MRLFRVPIWLFGVQLAAARFCAYLDQWHSTILPGKEITTGVDCAIMAFANSSLFVESPSGEYTPFPPISEIRGRFANGTKLLIAIGGWGDTAGFSACSKEDASRKQYAKNVAEMVNKHGFDGVDIDWEYPGGNGLDYKETSNSAKKSEIDNFPLFLKEIRNAIGTEKQLSIAVPGRKSDMIAYTPENGPAIWESVDFVNVLFSNKPSTLTTFERMLTVLFKIMTYDLINRRDNVTAHHTSEKGCLETVQNYLDIKLPPEKINLGFAFYAKYFTLDPKANCTSEKPVGCPIVHGEFENGTDAGTSGSVTFEVAEISPPRAPVGVSPNATCGPLNGFRCEDGFCCSSAGYW
;
A
#
# COMPACT_ATOMS: atom_id res chain seq x y z
N MET A 1 -6.36 11.30 61.97
CA MET A 1 -5.54 11.17 60.73
C MET A 1 -6.44 10.53 59.67
N ARG A 2 -6.97 11.32 58.72
CA ARG A 2 -7.84 10.81 57.64
C ARG A 2 -6.96 10.17 56.56
N LEU A 3 -7.10 8.86 56.34
CA LEU A 3 -6.51 8.17 55.19
C LEU A 3 -7.27 8.59 53.93
N PHE A 4 -6.63 9.37 53.07
CA PHE A 4 -7.10 9.63 51.72
C PHE A 4 -6.92 8.35 50.88
N ARG A 5 -8.02 7.77 50.39
CA ARG A 5 -8.00 6.82 49.28
C ARG A 5 -7.84 7.61 47.99
N VAL A 6 -6.69 7.48 47.34
CA VAL A 6 -6.49 7.93 45.96
C VAL A 6 -7.03 6.83 45.04
N PRO A 7 -7.98 7.10 44.13
CA PRO A 7 -8.40 6.13 43.14
C PRO A 7 -7.29 6.00 42.08
N ILE A 8 -6.71 4.81 41.98
CA ILE A 8 -5.82 4.43 40.88
C ILE A 8 -6.71 4.31 39.63
N TRP A 9 -6.74 5.36 38.81
CA TRP A 9 -7.20 5.25 37.44
C TRP A 9 -6.11 4.50 36.67
N LEU A 10 -6.28 3.17 36.56
CA LEU A 10 -5.58 2.35 35.58
C LEU A 10 -6.06 2.78 34.19
N PHE A 11 -5.44 3.81 33.63
CA PHE A 11 -5.35 3.93 32.17
C PHE A 11 -4.48 2.76 31.71
N GLY A 12 -5.13 1.64 31.40
CA GLY A 12 -4.49 0.59 30.64
C GLY A 12 -4.10 1.20 29.31
N VAL A 13 -2.81 1.53 29.15
CA VAL A 13 -2.23 1.74 27.83
C VAL A 13 -2.33 0.38 27.14
N GLN A 14 -3.40 0.18 26.38
CA GLN A 14 -3.46 -0.94 25.46
C GLN A 14 -2.38 -0.64 24.42
N LEU A 15 -1.21 -1.26 24.60
CA LEU A 15 -0.17 -1.27 23.58
C LEU A 15 -0.85 -1.77 22.32
N ALA A 16 -0.96 -0.91 21.31
CA ALA A 16 -1.42 -1.32 20.00
C ALA A 16 -0.47 -2.44 19.55
N ALA A 17 -0.97 -3.66 19.48
CA ALA A 17 -0.21 -4.75 18.89
C ALA A 17 0.07 -4.40 17.43
N ALA A 18 1.28 -4.68 16.97
CA ALA A 18 1.60 -4.55 15.55
C ALA A 18 0.60 -5.37 14.73
N ARG A 19 0.12 -4.80 13.61
CA ARG A 19 -0.78 -5.47 12.69
C ARG A 19 -0.05 -5.82 11.42
N PHE A 20 -0.09 -7.08 11.03
CA PHE A 20 0.46 -7.57 9.78
C PHE A 20 -0.68 -7.81 8.78
N CYS A 21 -0.96 -6.83 7.91
CA CYS A 21 -1.85 -6.95 6.73
C CYS A 21 -1.16 -7.28 5.39
N ALA A 22 -1.45 -8.37 4.69
CA ALA A 22 -0.85 -8.72 3.39
C ALA A 22 -1.75 -8.39 2.18
N TYR A 23 -1.26 -7.71 1.14
CA TYR A 23 -1.94 -7.65 -0.16
C TYR A 23 -1.71 -8.91 -1.00
N LEU A 24 -2.75 -9.30 -1.74
CA LEU A 24 -2.78 -10.42 -2.67
C LEU A 24 -3.37 -9.92 -3.99
N ASP A 25 -2.52 -9.68 -4.97
CA ASP A 25 -2.96 -9.09 -6.23
C ASP A 25 -3.55 -10.13 -7.21
N GLN A 26 -4.41 -9.65 -8.11
CA GLN A 26 -5.15 -10.50 -9.05
C GLN A 26 -4.30 -11.11 -10.15
N TRP A 27 -3.13 -10.53 -10.38
CA TRP A 27 -2.20 -10.95 -11.42
C TRP A 27 -1.31 -12.11 -10.94
N HIS A 28 -1.20 -12.34 -9.62
CA HIS A 28 -0.43 -13.41 -9.00
C HIS A 28 -1.29 -14.36 -8.13
N SER A 29 -2.40 -14.88 -8.70
CA SER A 29 -3.40 -15.68 -7.96
C SER A 29 -3.19 -17.20 -7.97
N THR A 30 -2.20 -17.72 -8.70
CA THR A 30 -2.05 -19.17 -8.94
C THR A 30 -1.09 -19.89 -7.99
N ILE A 31 -0.07 -19.20 -7.46
CA ILE A 31 0.88 -19.77 -6.49
C ILE A 31 0.96 -18.88 -5.26
N LEU A 32 0.02 -19.11 -4.36
CA LEU A 32 -0.06 -18.41 -3.09
C LEU A 32 0.64 -19.21 -1.98
N PRO A 33 1.20 -18.56 -0.95
CA PRO A 33 1.74 -19.24 0.22
C PRO A 33 0.73 -20.19 0.86
N GLY A 34 1.23 -21.25 1.50
CA GLY A 34 0.46 -22.03 2.46
C GLY A 34 0.51 -21.39 3.86
N LYS A 35 -0.28 -21.97 4.77
CA LYS A 35 -0.42 -21.51 6.17
C LYS A 35 0.91 -21.47 6.93
N GLU A 36 1.84 -22.33 6.55
CA GLU A 36 3.18 -22.40 7.11
C GLU A 36 4.00 -21.13 6.87
N ILE A 37 3.70 -20.38 5.80
CA ILE A 37 4.36 -19.11 5.48
C ILE A 37 3.54 -17.91 5.97
N THR A 38 2.21 -17.99 5.93
CA THR A 38 1.32 -16.88 6.32
C THR A 38 1.05 -16.80 7.83
N THR A 39 1.69 -17.63 8.64
CA THR A 39 1.55 -17.58 10.09
C THR A 39 1.99 -16.21 10.61
N GLY A 40 1.14 -15.57 11.42
CA GLY A 40 1.37 -14.21 11.95
C GLY A 40 0.77 -13.09 11.10
N VAL A 41 0.15 -13.39 9.95
CA VAL A 41 -0.63 -12.41 9.19
C VAL A 41 -2.00 -12.22 9.85
N ASP A 42 -2.25 -11.01 10.34
CA ASP A 42 -3.52 -10.62 10.98
C ASP A 42 -4.62 -10.29 9.98
N CYS A 43 -4.23 -9.86 8.78
CA CYS A 43 -5.16 -9.46 7.73
C CYS A 43 -4.61 -9.78 6.34
N ALA A 44 -5.46 -10.24 5.42
CA ALA A 44 -5.15 -10.50 4.02
C ALA A 44 -6.10 -9.65 3.16
N ILE A 45 -5.60 -8.99 2.12
CA ILE A 45 -6.34 -8.00 1.34
C ILE A 45 -6.24 -8.37 -0.14
N MET A 46 -7.34 -8.88 -0.67
CA MET A 46 -7.44 -9.24 -2.08
C MET A 46 -7.52 -7.98 -2.92
N ALA A 47 -6.67 -7.85 -3.93
CA ALA A 47 -6.53 -6.66 -4.74
C ALA A 47 -6.66 -7.03 -6.23
N PHE A 48 -7.60 -6.54 -7.03
CA PHE A 48 -8.57 -5.48 -6.74
C PHE A 48 -9.96 -5.83 -7.29
N ALA A 49 -11.00 -5.28 -6.68
CA ALA A 49 -12.28 -5.07 -7.34
C ALA A 49 -12.23 -3.74 -8.11
N ASN A 50 -12.77 -3.72 -9.33
CA ASN A 50 -12.81 -2.51 -10.14
C ASN A 50 -13.78 -1.48 -9.53
N SER A 51 -13.32 -0.23 -9.38
CA SER A 51 -14.08 0.85 -8.73
C SER A 51 -15.42 1.14 -9.40
N SER A 52 -15.52 0.94 -10.72
CA SER A 52 -16.71 1.26 -11.51
C SER A 52 -17.84 0.24 -11.34
N LEU A 53 -17.55 -0.96 -10.81
CA LEU A 53 -18.57 -1.99 -10.56
C LEU A 53 -19.67 -1.51 -9.60
N PHE A 54 -19.37 -0.57 -8.71
CA PHE A 54 -20.27 -0.18 -7.63
C PHE A 54 -21.02 1.12 -7.90
N VAL A 55 -20.88 1.72 -9.09
CA VAL A 55 -21.53 3.00 -9.44
C VAL A 55 -23.02 2.85 -9.69
N GLU A 56 -23.42 1.84 -10.46
CA GLU A 56 -24.81 1.64 -10.89
C GLU A 56 -25.61 0.76 -9.91
N SER A 57 -26.94 0.77 -10.05
CA SER A 57 -27.84 -0.12 -9.32
C SER A 57 -28.74 -0.88 -10.30
N PRO A 58 -28.65 -2.22 -10.40
CA PRO A 58 -27.80 -3.11 -9.59
C PRO A 58 -26.31 -2.91 -9.88
N SER A 59 -25.46 -3.24 -8.89
CA SER A 59 -24.01 -3.19 -9.08
C SER A 59 -23.56 -4.22 -10.12
N GLY A 60 -22.40 -3.96 -10.73
CA GLY A 60 -21.65 -4.97 -11.44
C GLY A 60 -21.26 -6.14 -10.53
N GLU A 61 -20.93 -7.28 -11.13
CA GLU A 61 -20.55 -8.48 -10.41
C GLU A 61 -19.04 -8.56 -10.19
N TYR A 62 -18.63 -8.65 -8.93
CA TYR A 62 -17.26 -9.01 -8.56
C TYR A 62 -17.14 -10.54 -8.44
N THR A 63 -16.07 -11.10 -9.01
CA THR A 63 -15.73 -12.52 -8.85
C THR A 63 -14.41 -12.63 -8.09
N PRO A 64 -14.38 -13.24 -6.89
CA PRO A 64 -13.15 -13.45 -6.14
C PRO A 64 -12.12 -14.30 -6.90
N PHE A 65 -10.85 -13.92 -6.78
CA PHE A 65 -9.70 -14.63 -7.35
C PHE A 65 -8.60 -14.78 -6.28
N PRO A 66 -8.23 -15.99 -5.83
CA PRO A 66 -8.99 -17.24 -5.96
C PRO A 66 -10.31 -17.19 -5.14
N PRO A 67 -11.15 -18.24 -5.17
CA PRO A 67 -12.35 -18.31 -4.34
C PRO A 67 -12.07 -18.05 -2.84
N ILE A 68 -13.04 -17.44 -2.15
CA ILE A 68 -12.91 -17.01 -0.75
C ILE A 68 -12.53 -18.16 0.20
N SER A 69 -13.08 -19.36 -0.03
CA SER A 69 -12.76 -20.53 0.78
C SER A 69 -11.29 -20.96 0.62
N GLU A 70 -10.76 -20.88 -0.59
CA GLU A 70 -9.36 -21.21 -0.86
C GLU A 70 -8.43 -20.22 -0.18
N ILE A 71 -8.68 -18.92 -0.34
CA ILE A 71 -7.80 -17.91 0.25
C ILE A 71 -7.82 -17.96 1.77
N ARG A 72 -9.00 -18.13 2.41
CA ARG A 72 -9.08 -18.34 3.86
C ARG A 72 -8.34 -19.60 4.30
N GLY A 73 -8.34 -20.65 3.47
CA GLY A 73 -7.60 -21.87 3.69
C GLY A 73 -6.08 -21.68 3.80
N ARG A 74 -5.55 -20.56 3.30
CA ARG A 74 -4.12 -20.21 3.30
C ARG A 74 -3.68 -19.38 4.50
N PHE A 75 -4.58 -18.90 5.34
CA PHE A 75 -4.25 -18.07 6.52
C PHE A 75 -4.71 -18.71 7.83
N ALA A 76 -4.12 -18.29 8.95
CA ALA A 76 -4.52 -18.76 10.27
C ALA A 76 -6.00 -18.43 10.57
N ASN A 77 -6.63 -19.23 11.42
CA ASN A 77 -7.98 -18.93 11.88
C ASN A 77 -7.98 -17.58 12.61
N GLY A 78 -8.88 -16.69 12.23
CA GLY A 78 -8.96 -15.34 12.79
C GLY A 78 -8.32 -14.25 11.93
N THR A 79 -7.50 -14.60 10.92
CA THR A 79 -7.00 -13.64 9.93
C THR A 79 -8.18 -13.00 9.20
N LYS A 80 -8.23 -11.65 9.20
CA LYS A 80 -9.26 -10.88 8.50
C LYS A 80 -9.01 -10.92 7.01
N LEU A 81 -10.06 -11.10 6.20
CA LEU A 81 -9.96 -11.05 4.74
C LEU A 81 -10.70 -9.83 4.21
N LEU A 82 -9.99 -8.85 3.66
CA LEU A 82 -10.56 -7.66 3.04
C LEU A 82 -10.46 -7.74 1.52
N ILE A 83 -11.27 -6.92 0.85
CA ILE A 83 -11.21 -6.67 -0.60
C ILE A 83 -10.81 -5.22 -0.83
N ALA A 84 -9.75 -4.99 -1.60
CA ALA A 84 -9.34 -3.68 -2.05
C ALA A 84 -10.11 -3.29 -3.31
N ILE A 85 -10.62 -2.05 -3.34
CA ILE A 85 -11.26 -1.45 -4.51
C ILE A 85 -10.34 -0.37 -5.04
N GLY A 86 -10.07 -0.37 -6.35
CA GLY A 86 -9.24 0.64 -7.00
C GLY A 86 -7.85 0.15 -7.40
N GLY A 87 -6.83 0.89 -6.97
CA GLY A 87 -5.44 0.76 -7.43
C GLY A 87 -5.07 1.76 -8.52
N TRP A 88 -3.78 1.81 -8.86
CA TRP A 88 -3.24 2.76 -9.83
C TRP A 88 -3.98 2.76 -11.17
N GLY A 89 -4.56 3.91 -11.50
CA GLY A 89 -5.32 4.12 -12.73
C GLY A 89 -6.80 3.77 -12.64
N ASP A 90 -7.26 3.13 -11.56
CA ASP A 90 -8.68 2.87 -11.32
C ASP A 90 -9.32 3.96 -10.44
N THR A 91 -9.53 5.14 -11.04
CA THR A 91 -10.13 6.31 -10.37
C THR A 91 -11.56 6.60 -10.82
N ALA A 92 -12.01 6.06 -11.94
CA ALA A 92 -13.23 6.51 -12.63
C ALA A 92 -14.49 6.30 -11.78
N GLY A 93 -14.63 5.15 -11.13
CA GLY A 93 -15.76 4.84 -10.27
C GLY A 93 -15.84 5.76 -9.06
N PHE A 94 -14.70 6.00 -8.41
CA PHE A 94 -14.59 6.91 -7.26
C PHE A 94 -14.93 8.36 -7.64
N SER A 95 -14.36 8.87 -8.74
CA SER A 95 -14.65 10.21 -9.25
C SER A 95 -16.13 10.36 -9.63
N ALA A 96 -16.77 9.32 -10.19
CA ALA A 96 -18.19 9.35 -10.52
C ALA A 96 -19.08 9.37 -9.27
N CYS A 97 -18.85 8.46 -8.31
CA CYS A 97 -19.74 8.26 -7.18
C CYS A 97 -19.58 9.29 -6.05
N SER A 98 -18.40 9.89 -5.90
CA SER A 98 -18.11 10.80 -4.78
C SER A 98 -18.85 12.15 -4.86
N LYS A 99 -19.34 12.54 -6.05
CA LYS A 99 -19.89 13.88 -6.33
C LYS A 99 -21.10 14.25 -5.47
N GLU A 100 -22.11 13.38 -5.43
CA GLU A 100 -23.40 13.66 -4.80
C GLU A 100 -23.66 12.74 -3.60
N ASP A 101 -24.47 13.21 -2.66
CA ASP A 101 -24.85 12.40 -1.48
C ASP A 101 -25.55 11.09 -1.87
N ALA A 102 -26.48 11.17 -2.82
CA ALA A 102 -27.20 10.00 -3.32
C ALA A 102 -26.26 8.98 -3.99
N SER A 103 -25.29 9.45 -4.81
CA SER A 103 -24.34 8.55 -5.49
C SER A 103 -23.35 7.92 -4.51
N ARG A 104 -22.91 8.65 -3.48
CA ARG A 104 -22.07 8.08 -2.41
C ARG A 104 -22.80 6.98 -1.64
N LYS A 105 -24.05 7.22 -1.25
CA LYS A 105 -24.87 6.24 -0.52
C LYS A 105 -25.16 5.00 -1.35
N GLN A 106 -25.47 5.17 -2.63
CA GLN A 106 -25.67 4.05 -3.55
C GLN A 106 -24.41 3.20 -3.68
N TYR A 107 -23.26 3.85 -3.89
CA TYR A 107 -21.97 3.16 -3.99
C TYR A 107 -21.64 2.40 -2.70
N ALA A 108 -21.80 3.05 -1.55
CA ALA A 108 -21.57 2.44 -0.25
C ALA A 108 -22.45 1.21 -0.01
N LYS A 109 -23.73 1.29 -0.37
CA LYS A 109 -24.66 0.15 -0.32
C LYS A 109 -24.16 -1.01 -1.19
N ASN A 110 -23.78 -0.73 -2.44
CA ASN A 110 -23.29 -1.74 -3.37
C ASN A 110 -22.00 -2.42 -2.86
N VAL A 111 -21.08 -1.64 -2.27
CA VAL A 111 -19.86 -2.17 -1.63
C VAL A 111 -20.23 -3.08 -0.45
N ALA A 112 -21.15 -2.66 0.42
CA ALA A 112 -21.60 -3.46 1.55
C ALA A 112 -22.27 -4.78 1.10
N GLU A 113 -23.08 -4.74 0.04
CA GLU A 113 -23.68 -5.92 -0.56
C GLU A 113 -22.61 -6.90 -1.08
N MET A 114 -21.58 -6.42 -1.77
CA MET A 114 -20.46 -7.26 -2.24
C MET A 114 -19.66 -7.85 -1.07
N VAL A 115 -19.31 -7.04 -0.07
CA VAL A 115 -18.60 -7.48 1.14
C VAL A 115 -19.37 -8.61 1.83
N ASN A 116 -20.69 -8.46 1.98
CA ASN A 116 -21.55 -9.46 2.61
C ASN A 116 -21.76 -10.70 1.73
N LYS A 117 -22.02 -10.52 0.43
CA LYS A 117 -22.25 -11.62 -0.54
C LYS A 117 -21.09 -12.60 -0.56
N HIS A 118 -19.86 -12.10 -0.55
CA HIS A 118 -18.66 -12.94 -0.61
C HIS A 118 -18.09 -13.28 0.77
N GLY A 119 -18.65 -12.74 1.84
CA GLY A 119 -18.19 -13.01 3.20
C GLY A 119 -16.82 -12.41 3.51
N PHE A 120 -16.49 -11.26 2.96
CA PHE A 120 -15.32 -10.48 3.35
C PHE A 120 -15.50 -9.91 4.77
N ASP A 121 -14.40 -9.77 5.49
CA ASP A 121 -14.35 -9.15 6.82
C ASP A 121 -14.26 -7.62 6.75
N GLY A 122 -14.16 -7.05 5.56
CA GLY A 122 -14.10 -5.60 5.35
C GLY A 122 -13.73 -5.21 3.93
N VAL A 123 -13.50 -3.92 3.73
CA VAL A 123 -13.09 -3.32 2.46
C VAL A 123 -11.90 -2.39 2.68
N ASP A 124 -11.02 -2.32 1.68
CA ASP A 124 -9.90 -1.39 1.61
C ASP A 124 -10.12 -0.45 0.42
N ILE A 125 -10.19 0.86 0.64
CA ILE A 125 -10.34 1.82 -0.45
C ILE A 125 -8.96 2.30 -0.89
N ASP A 126 -8.60 1.96 -2.12
CA ASP A 126 -7.32 2.31 -2.73
C ASP A 126 -7.52 3.29 -3.89
N TRP A 127 -7.81 4.56 -3.55
CA TRP A 127 -8.00 5.63 -4.52
C TRP A 127 -6.69 6.40 -4.70
N GLU A 128 -6.09 6.29 -5.90
CA GLU A 128 -4.82 6.93 -6.26
C GLU A 128 -4.95 8.04 -7.33
N TYR A 129 -5.14 9.33 -6.97
CA TYR A 129 -5.47 9.83 -5.64
C TYR A 129 -6.66 10.81 -5.69
N PRO A 130 -7.47 10.91 -4.62
CA PRO A 130 -8.50 11.92 -4.53
C PRO A 130 -7.87 13.32 -4.66
N GLY A 131 -8.36 14.10 -5.62
CA GLY A 131 -7.85 15.45 -5.90
C GLY A 131 -6.77 15.52 -6.97
N GLY A 132 -6.26 14.39 -7.48
CA GLY A 132 -5.39 14.35 -8.66
C GLY A 132 -4.07 13.60 -8.50
N ASN A 133 -3.10 13.91 -9.36
CA ASN A 133 -1.82 13.19 -9.51
C ASN A 133 -1.91 11.69 -9.82
N GLY A 134 -3.11 11.18 -10.12
CA GLY A 134 -3.35 9.81 -10.59
C GLY A 134 -2.68 9.51 -11.93
N LEU A 135 -2.87 8.30 -12.45
CA LEU A 135 -2.39 7.91 -13.79
C LEU A 135 -2.96 8.84 -14.87
N ASP A 136 -4.19 9.32 -14.67
CA ASP A 136 -4.95 10.16 -15.59
C ASP A 136 -4.59 11.66 -15.49
N TYR A 137 -3.54 12.07 -14.77
CA TYR A 137 -3.24 13.49 -14.53
C TYR A 137 -3.01 14.34 -15.79
N LYS A 138 -2.68 13.71 -16.92
CA LYS A 138 -2.54 14.34 -18.24
C LYS A 138 -3.87 14.46 -18.99
N GLU A 139 -4.84 13.62 -18.65
CA GLU A 139 -6.19 13.58 -19.22
C GLU A 139 -7.15 14.46 -18.41
N THR A 140 -7.05 14.38 -17.08
CA THR A 140 -7.86 15.13 -16.13
C THR A 140 -6.95 15.92 -15.19
N SER A 141 -7.03 17.25 -15.24
CA SER A 141 -6.24 18.12 -14.36
C SER A 141 -6.69 18.02 -12.90
N ASN A 142 -5.77 18.26 -11.96
CA ASN A 142 -6.09 18.35 -10.53
C ASN A 142 -7.18 19.41 -10.25
N SER A 143 -7.22 20.50 -11.02
CA SER A 143 -8.27 21.53 -10.90
C SER A 143 -9.68 20.98 -11.18
N ALA A 144 -9.81 20.03 -12.12
CA ALA A 144 -11.08 19.37 -12.43
C ALA A 144 -11.50 18.38 -11.33
N LYS A 145 -10.54 17.91 -10.52
CA LYS A 145 -10.74 16.98 -9.40
C LYS A 145 -10.84 17.66 -8.03
N LYS A 146 -10.87 19.00 -7.98
CA LYS A 146 -10.85 19.75 -6.71
C LYS A 146 -11.94 19.33 -5.72
N SER A 147 -13.14 19.01 -6.19
CA SER A 147 -14.24 18.58 -5.33
C SER A 147 -14.00 17.23 -4.65
N GLU A 148 -13.13 16.37 -5.19
CA GLU A 148 -12.78 15.08 -4.59
C GLU A 148 -12.10 15.26 -3.23
N ILE A 149 -11.40 16.37 -3.01
CA ILE A 149 -10.73 16.70 -1.75
C ILE A 149 -11.72 16.72 -0.59
N ASP A 150 -12.81 17.47 -0.75
CA ASP A 150 -13.83 17.65 0.29
C ASP A 150 -14.83 16.50 0.31
N ASN A 151 -15.02 15.82 -0.83
CA ASN A 151 -15.94 14.69 -0.94
C ASN A 151 -15.35 13.38 -0.42
N PHE A 152 -14.03 13.21 -0.39
CA PHE A 152 -13.40 11.97 0.07
C PHE A 152 -13.76 11.58 1.52
N PRO A 153 -13.69 12.46 2.54
CA PRO A 153 -14.16 12.10 3.88
C PRO A 153 -15.65 11.74 3.92
N LEU A 154 -16.49 12.43 3.15
CA LEU A 154 -17.92 12.12 3.06
C LEU A 154 -18.16 10.75 2.43
N PHE A 155 -17.39 10.41 1.41
CA PHE A 155 -17.42 9.10 0.76
C PHE A 155 -17.06 7.98 1.74
N LEU A 156 -15.95 8.10 2.47
CA LEU A 156 -15.54 7.10 3.46
C LEU A 156 -16.55 6.95 4.59
N LYS A 157 -17.17 8.06 5.02
CA LYS A 157 -18.24 8.03 6.00
C LYS A 157 -19.45 7.21 5.53
N GLU A 158 -19.85 7.36 4.27
CA GLU A 158 -20.96 6.55 3.72
C GLU A 158 -20.57 5.08 3.60
N ILE A 159 -19.34 4.74 3.19
CA ILE A 159 -18.85 3.35 3.22
C ILE A 159 -18.95 2.78 4.64
N ARG A 160 -18.43 3.50 5.65
CA ARG A 160 -18.48 3.09 7.05
C ARG A 160 -19.93 2.85 7.50
N ASN A 161 -20.84 3.78 7.21
CA ASN A 161 -22.25 3.64 7.56
C ASN A 161 -22.88 2.38 6.95
N ALA A 162 -22.54 2.06 5.69
CA ALA A 162 -23.12 0.93 4.98
C ALA A 162 -22.56 -0.43 5.43
N ILE A 163 -21.26 -0.53 5.70
CA ILE A 163 -20.64 -1.80 6.12
C ILE A 163 -20.79 -2.08 7.63
N GLY A 164 -21.11 -1.06 8.42
CA GLY A 164 -21.25 -1.13 9.88
C GLY A 164 -19.91 -1.14 10.63
N THR A 165 -19.97 -1.42 11.93
CA THR A 165 -18.78 -1.43 12.83
C THR A 165 -18.13 -2.81 12.96
N GLU A 166 -18.81 -3.88 12.56
CA GLU A 166 -18.28 -5.25 12.62
C GLU A 166 -17.30 -5.56 11.49
N LYS A 167 -17.41 -4.83 10.37
CA LYS A 167 -16.55 -4.96 9.19
C LYS A 167 -15.44 -3.92 9.25
N GLN A 168 -14.26 -4.30 8.76
CA GLN A 168 -13.14 -3.38 8.68
C GLN A 168 -13.28 -2.43 7.48
N LEU A 169 -12.95 -1.15 7.68
CA LEU A 169 -12.67 -0.20 6.61
C LEU A 169 -11.23 0.27 6.75
N SER A 170 -10.41 -0.04 5.76
CA SER A 170 -9.09 0.57 5.62
C SER A 170 -9.02 1.40 4.35
N ILE A 171 -8.01 2.26 4.28
CA ILE A 171 -7.72 3.04 3.07
C ILE A 171 -6.25 2.93 2.75
N ALA A 172 -5.91 3.12 1.50
CA ALA A 172 -4.57 3.21 0.98
C ALA A 172 -4.28 4.65 0.51
N VAL A 173 -3.22 5.27 1.03
CA VAL A 173 -2.94 6.73 0.93
C VAL A 173 -1.50 7.05 0.44
N PRO A 174 -1.13 8.25 -0.02
CA PRO A 174 0.20 8.49 -0.63
C PRO A 174 1.40 8.57 0.33
N GLY A 175 2.56 8.05 -0.09
CA GLY A 175 3.83 8.24 0.62
C GLY A 175 4.47 9.61 0.38
N ARG A 176 4.28 10.17 -0.83
CA ARG A 176 4.83 11.47 -1.25
C ARG A 176 3.91 12.60 -0.80
N LYS A 177 4.50 13.63 -0.20
CA LYS A 177 3.77 14.83 0.23
C LYS A 177 3.02 15.54 -0.91
N SER A 178 3.56 15.51 -2.14
CA SER A 178 2.92 16.10 -3.32
C SER A 178 1.59 15.46 -3.67
N ASP A 179 1.38 14.21 -3.27
CA ASP A 179 0.23 13.41 -3.63
C ASP A 179 -0.83 13.40 -2.53
N MET A 180 -0.51 13.93 -1.33
CA MET A 180 -1.40 14.05 -0.16
C MET A 180 -2.51 15.11 -0.33
N ILE A 181 -3.02 15.32 -1.55
CA ILE A 181 -3.88 16.46 -1.92
C ILE A 181 -5.16 16.51 -1.08
N ALA A 182 -5.84 15.36 -0.88
CA ALA A 182 -7.05 15.28 -0.05
C ALA A 182 -6.78 15.12 1.46
N TYR A 183 -5.52 14.90 1.85
CA TYR A 183 -5.12 14.60 3.22
C TYR A 183 -4.60 15.86 3.91
N THR A 184 -5.53 16.78 4.17
CA THR A 184 -5.24 18.09 4.78
C THR A 184 -5.50 18.08 6.29
N PRO A 185 -5.00 19.06 7.07
CA PRO A 185 -5.37 19.21 8.48
C PRO A 185 -6.88 19.31 8.71
N GLU A 186 -7.63 19.87 7.76
CA GLU A 186 -9.08 20.05 7.82
C GLU A 186 -9.83 18.73 7.57
N ASN A 187 -9.41 17.95 6.56
CA ASN A 187 -10.11 16.74 6.16
C ASN A 187 -9.61 15.48 6.89
N GLY A 188 -8.34 15.46 7.32
CA GLY A 188 -7.71 14.34 8.01
C GLY A 188 -8.56 13.76 9.13
N PRO A 189 -8.97 14.54 10.15
CA PRO A 189 -9.78 14.03 11.26
C PRO A 189 -11.05 13.26 10.83
N ALA A 190 -11.77 13.75 9.83
CA ALA A 190 -12.98 13.09 9.31
C ALA A 190 -12.67 11.78 8.54
N ILE A 191 -11.52 11.74 7.86
CA ILE A 191 -11.00 10.51 7.23
C ILE A 191 -10.68 9.48 8.33
N TRP A 192 -9.91 9.88 9.36
CA TRP A 192 -9.44 8.99 10.42
C TRP A 192 -10.57 8.44 11.29
N GLU A 193 -11.66 9.19 11.47
CA GLU A 193 -12.85 8.73 12.20
C GLU A 193 -13.54 7.54 11.49
N SER A 194 -13.54 7.54 10.16
CA SER A 194 -14.26 6.54 9.37
C SER A 194 -13.52 5.19 9.27
N VAL A 195 -12.19 5.20 9.34
CA VAL A 195 -11.34 4.04 9.02
C VAL A 195 -10.79 3.37 10.29
N ASP A 196 -10.64 2.05 10.27
CA ASP A 196 -10.02 1.29 11.37
C ASP A 196 -8.50 1.42 11.35
N PHE A 197 -7.91 1.44 10.15
CA PHE A 197 -6.48 1.63 9.94
C PHE A 197 -6.19 2.22 8.55
N VAL A 198 -5.04 2.88 8.44
CA VAL A 198 -4.58 3.56 7.23
C VAL A 198 -3.37 2.83 6.69
N ASN A 199 -3.55 2.31 5.49
CA ASN A 199 -2.53 1.82 4.57
C ASN A 199 -2.09 3.01 3.73
N VAL A 200 -0.86 3.04 3.25
CA VAL A 200 -0.39 4.09 2.33
C VAL A 200 -0.09 3.32 1.01
N LEU A 201 -0.60 3.69 -0.20
CA LEU A 201 -0.30 3.13 -1.55
C LEU A 201 0.28 4.08 -2.66
N PHE A 202 0.96 3.45 -3.64
CA PHE A 202 1.13 3.76 -5.07
C PHE A 202 1.55 2.53 -5.90
N SER A 203 1.14 2.46 -7.17
CA SER A 203 1.36 1.30 -8.06
C SER A 203 2.07 1.61 -9.40
N ASN A 204 2.49 0.56 -10.11
CA ASN A 204 2.95 0.60 -11.51
C ASN A 204 2.42 -0.62 -12.32
N LYS A 205 2.19 -0.40 -13.62
CA LYS A 205 1.42 -1.20 -14.63
C LYS A 205 1.94 -2.62 -14.98
N PRO A 206 1.15 -3.45 -15.72
CA PRO A 206 1.37 -4.88 -15.92
C PRO A 206 2.40 -5.21 -17.01
N SER A 207 3.21 -6.25 -16.78
CA SER A 207 4.12 -6.83 -17.78
C SER A 207 3.46 -8.01 -18.50
N THR A 208 3.47 -7.98 -19.83
CA THR A 208 3.19 -9.13 -20.70
C THR A 208 4.35 -10.13 -20.65
N LEU A 209 4.24 -11.24 -19.90
CA LEU A 209 5.13 -12.40 -20.05
C LEU A 209 4.38 -13.72 -19.80
N THR A 210 4.75 -14.73 -20.58
CA THR A 210 4.13 -16.05 -20.71
C THR A 210 4.52 -17.02 -19.60
N THR A 211 3.60 -17.96 -19.36
CA THR A 211 3.61 -19.10 -18.44
C THR A 211 4.95 -19.83 -18.27
N PHE A 212 5.50 -19.82 -17.05
CA PHE A 212 5.72 -20.94 -16.12
C PHE A 212 6.55 -20.39 -14.93
N GLU A 213 6.21 -20.75 -13.69
CA GLU A 213 6.95 -20.48 -12.43
C GLU A 213 6.95 -19.03 -11.87
N ARG A 214 5.86 -18.60 -11.20
CA ARG A 214 5.79 -17.33 -10.45
C ARG A 214 5.30 -17.54 -9.01
N MET A 215 6.18 -17.40 -8.02
CA MET A 215 5.97 -17.75 -6.61
C MET A 215 6.02 -16.50 -5.69
N LEU A 216 4.96 -16.32 -4.89
CA LEU A 216 4.83 -15.51 -3.66
C LEU A 216 5.12 -14.00 -3.69
N THR A 217 4.05 -13.19 -3.57
CA THR A 217 4.14 -11.82 -3.03
C THR A 217 3.05 -11.61 -1.95
N VAL A 218 3.46 -11.17 -0.75
CA VAL A 218 2.63 -10.93 0.46
C VAL A 218 3.11 -9.61 1.05
N LEU A 219 2.29 -8.54 1.11
CA LEU A 219 2.79 -7.19 1.46
C LEU A 219 2.02 -6.39 2.51
N PHE A 220 2.76 -5.89 3.51
CA PHE A 220 2.39 -5.03 4.66
C PHE A 220 2.43 -3.52 4.32
N LYS A 221 1.68 -2.65 5.04
CA LYS A 221 1.06 -1.42 4.48
C LYS A 221 1.14 -0.05 5.24
N ILE A 222 2.13 0.80 4.93
CA ILE A 222 2.23 2.26 4.62
C ILE A 222 3.23 2.27 3.43
N MET A 223 2.99 2.92 2.27
CA MET A 223 4.02 3.33 1.32
C MET A 223 5.05 4.25 1.92
N THR A 224 5.99 3.62 2.58
CA THR A 224 7.32 4.18 2.71
C THR A 224 8.20 3.80 1.52
N TYR A 225 7.56 3.32 0.45
CA TYR A 225 8.13 2.99 -0.85
C TYR A 225 7.46 3.84 -1.94
N ASP A 226 7.93 3.77 -3.18
CA ASP A 226 7.51 4.69 -4.26
C ASP A 226 7.74 6.18 -4.01
N LEU A 227 8.74 6.49 -3.17
CA LEU A 227 9.22 7.87 -2.96
C LEU A 227 9.83 8.47 -4.23
N ILE A 228 10.19 7.62 -5.20
CA ILE A 228 10.52 7.96 -6.58
C ILE A 228 9.62 7.20 -7.54
N ASN A 229 9.23 7.86 -8.64
CA ASN A 229 8.52 7.24 -9.75
C ASN A 229 9.06 7.77 -11.09
N ARG A 230 8.43 7.31 -12.17
CA ARG A 230 8.82 7.62 -13.56
C ARG A 230 8.70 9.10 -13.95
N ARG A 231 8.10 9.94 -13.08
CA ARG A 231 7.95 11.39 -13.27
C ARG A 231 9.12 12.18 -12.67
N ASP A 232 10.00 11.53 -11.92
CA ASP A 232 11.20 12.16 -11.40
C ASP A 232 12.29 12.23 -12.50
N ASN A 233 13.29 13.10 -12.30
CA ASN A 233 14.35 13.36 -13.28
C ASN A 233 15.73 12.86 -12.84
N VAL A 234 15.83 12.38 -11.61
CA VAL A 234 17.07 11.83 -11.04
C VAL A 234 16.76 10.57 -10.23
N THR A 235 17.74 9.68 -10.10
CA THR A 235 17.64 8.53 -9.21
C THR A 235 17.47 8.98 -7.76
N ALA A 236 16.66 8.24 -7.02
CA ALA A 236 16.45 8.41 -5.60
C ALA A 236 16.05 7.07 -4.99
N HIS A 237 15.82 7.08 -3.68
CA HIS A 237 15.40 5.89 -2.98
C HIS A 237 13.95 5.54 -3.32
N HIS A 238 13.71 4.32 -3.81
CA HIS A 238 12.36 3.76 -3.89
C HIS A 238 11.72 3.70 -2.50
N THR A 239 12.49 3.22 -1.51
CA THR A 239 12.16 3.29 -0.08
C THR A 239 13.38 3.77 0.70
N SER A 240 13.19 4.59 1.74
CA SER A 240 14.28 5.07 2.61
C SER A 240 13.78 5.37 4.01
N GLU A 241 14.58 5.07 5.03
CA GLU A 241 14.27 5.39 6.44
C GLU A 241 13.87 6.87 6.63
N LYS A 242 14.64 7.78 6.04
CA LYS A 242 14.34 9.21 6.09
C LYS A 242 12.98 9.54 5.48
N GLY A 243 12.69 9.01 4.30
CA GLY A 243 11.39 9.19 3.66
C GLY A 243 10.24 8.57 4.46
N CYS A 244 10.44 7.38 5.05
CA CYS A 244 9.48 6.75 5.96
C CYS A 244 9.09 7.71 7.09
N LEU A 245 10.10 8.26 7.78
CA LEU A 245 9.93 9.15 8.91
C LEU A 245 9.22 10.45 8.51
N GLU A 246 9.60 11.03 7.37
CA GLU A 246 8.95 12.21 6.82
C GLU A 246 7.48 11.95 6.46
N THR A 247 7.16 10.83 5.81
CA THR A 247 5.79 10.42 5.49
C THR A 247 4.96 10.25 6.77
N VAL A 248 5.46 9.50 7.74
CA VAL A 248 4.77 9.30 9.04
C VAL A 248 4.54 10.65 9.70
N GLN A 249 5.55 11.51 9.76
CA GLN A 249 5.41 12.83 10.37
C GLN A 249 4.36 13.70 9.66
N ASN A 250 4.31 13.69 8.32
CA ASN A 250 3.29 14.42 7.57
C ASN A 250 1.86 13.98 7.97
N TYR A 251 1.65 12.68 8.20
CA TYR A 251 0.35 12.15 8.65
C TYR A 251 0.05 12.46 10.12
N LEU A 252 1.06 12.42 11.00
CA LEU A 252 0.91 12.83 12.41
C LEU A 252 0.56 14.32 12.53
N ASP A 253 1.15 15.17 11.68
CA ASP A 253 0.87 16.61 11.65
C ASP A 253 -0.59 16.91 11.33
N ILE A 254 -1.22 16.08 10.47
CA ILE A 254 -2.66 16.11 10.15
C ILE A 254 -3.51 15.18 11.05
N LYS A 255 -3.00 14.88 12.24
CA LYS A 255 -3.71 14.22 13.35
C LYS A 255 -4.14 12.78 13.08
N LEU A 256 -3.43 12.05 12.22
CA LEU A 256 -3.60 10.60 12.12
C LEU A 256 -3.17 9.96 13.46
N PRO A 257 -4.05 9.20 14.15
CA PRO A 257 -3.66 8.53 15.38
C PRO A 257 -2.56 7.48 15.09
N PRO A 258 -1.43 7.49 15.82
CA PRO A 258 -0.32 6.58 15.58
C PRO A 258 -0.71 5.09 15.59
N GLU A 259 -1.69 4.70 16.40
CA GLU A 259 -2.19 3.32 16.48
C GLU A 259 -2.97 2.86 15.25
N LYS A 260 -3.42 3.79 14.40
CA LYS A 260 -4.07 3.48 13.10
C LYS A 260 -3.06 3.37 11.97
N ILE A 261 -1.81 3.73 12.22
CA ILE A 261 -0.73 3.67 11.25
C ILE A 261 -0.24 2.23 11.12
N ASN A 262 -0.21 1.71 9.91
CA ASN A 262 0.41 0.43 9.60
C ASN A 262 1.63 0.68 8.70
N LEU A 263 2.83 0.14 8.93
CA LEU A 263 4.00 0.45 8.06
C LEU A 263 4.09 -0.53 6.89
N GLY A 264 4.64 -0.10 5.75
CA GLY A 264 4.62 -0.93 4.55
C GLY A 264 5.91 -0.97 3.80
N PHE A 265 6.05 -2.10 3.14
CA PHE A 265 7.31 -2.64 2.70
C PHE A 265 7.12 -3.15 1.28
N ALA A 266 7.88 -2.60 0.34
CA ALA A 266 7.89 -3.11 -1.02
C ALA A 266 8.70 -4.40 -1.08
N PHE A 267 8.10 -5.45 -1.65
CA PHE A 267 8.81 -6.69 -2.03
C PHE A 267 9.08 -6.68 -3.53
N TYR A 268 9.44 -5.50 -4.02
CA TYR A 268 9.93 -5.27 -5.36
C TYR A 268 10.92 -4.11 -5.29
N ALA A 269 11.78 -4.01 -6.30
CA ALA A 269 12.63 -2.86 -6.52
C ALA A 269 12.15 -2.08 -7.74
N LYS A 270 12.43 -0.78 -7.77
CA LYS A 270 12.29 0.04 -8.98
C LYS A 270 13.62 0.15 -9.72
N TYR A 271 13.55 0.11 -11.03
CA TYR A 271 14.68 0.39 -11.92
C TYR A 271 14.39 1.61 -12.80
N PHE A 272 15.47 2.27 -13.20
CA PHE A 272 15.43 3.44 -14.09
C PHE A 272 16.62 3.38 -15.04
N THR A 273 16.40 3.78 -16.29
CA THR A 273 17.46 3.96 -17.28
C THR A 273 18.16 5.29 -17.01
N LEU A 274 19.46 5.25 -16.74
CA LEU A 274 20.27 6.46 -16.57
C LEU A 274 20.40 7.22 -17.89
N ASP A 275 20.47 8.55 -17.82
CA ASP A 275 20.85 9.35 -18.99
C ASP A 275 22.26 8.93 -19.45
N PRO A 276 22.46 8.48 -20.70
CA PRO A 276 23.77 8.05 -21.19
C PRO A 276 24.83 9.16 -21.16
N LYS A 277 24.42 10.43 -21.04
CA LYS A 277 25.33 11.58 -20.89
C LYS A 277 25.68 11.86 -19.42
N ALA A 278 25.00 11.24 -18.47
CA ALA A 278 25.29 11.44 -17.05
C ALA A 278 26.58 10.71 -16.65
N ASN A 279 27.47 11.42 -15.96
CA ASN A 279 28.68 10.84 -15.39
C ASN A 279 28.40 10.23 -14.01
N CYS A 280 27.63 9.15 -14.01
CA CYS A 280 27.17 8.46 -12.82
C CYS A 280 28.06 7.29 -12.44
N THR A 281 28.38 7.16 -11.16
CA THR A 281 29.18 6.05 -10.63
C THR A 281 28.36 5.25 -9.63
N SER A 282 28.68 3.97 -9.49
CA SER A 282 28.08 3.11 -8.45
C SER A 282 28.38 3.60 -7.03
N GLU A 283 29.39 4.46 -6.85
CA GLU A 283 29.75 5.09 -5.58
C GLU A 283 28.80 6.22 -5.17
N LYS A 284 28.07 6.82 -6.13
CA LYS A 284 27.07 7.88 -5.90
C LYS A 284 25.80 7.59 -6.71
N PRO A 285 25.05 6.54 -6.34
CA PRO A 285 23.92 6.06 -7.14
C PRO A 285 22.67 6.93 -7.04
N VAL A 286 22.60 7.86 -6.08
CA VAL A 286 21.46 8.78 -5.84
C VAL A 286 21.76 10.16 -6.42
N GLY A 287 20.75 10.80 -7.03
CA GLY A 287 20.86 12.11 -7.68
C GLY A 287 21.34 12.05 -9.12
N CYS A 288 21.42 10.85 -9.70
CA CYS A 288 21.88 10.62 -11.05
C CYS A 288 20.77 10.91 -12.08
N PRO A 289 21.00 11.73 -13.11
CA PRO A 289 20.01 11.98 -14.15
C PRO A 289 19.50 10.68 -14.79
N ILE A 290 18.18 10.59 -14.94
CA ILE A 290 17.52 9.46 -15.61
C ILE A 290 16.89 9.92 -16.92
N VAL A 291 16.77 8.98 -17.86
CA VAL A 291 15.95 9.19 -19.06
C VAL A 291 14.50 9.36 -18.61
N HIS A 292 13.79 10.34 -19.21
CA HIS A 292 12.39 10.58 -18.89
C HIS A 292 11.55 9.29 -18.97
N GLY A 293 10.79 9.02 -17.91
CA GLY A 293 9.97 7.83 -17.73
C GLY A 293 8.58 7.92 -18.35
N GLU A 294 8.19 9.09 -18.85
CA GLU A 294 6.89 9.33 -19.49
C GLU A 294 7.05 10.17 -20.76
N PHE A 295 6.23 9.87 -21.77
CA PHE A 295 6.02 10.74 -22.92
C PHE A 295 5.14 11.95 -22.55
N GLU A 296 5.06 12.97 -23.42
CA GLU A 296 4.30 14.21 -23.14
C GLU A 296 2.82 13.95 -22.81
N ASN A 297 2.25 12.91 -23.42
CA ASN A 297 0.87 12.43 -23.21
C ASN A 297 0.69 11.60 -21.92
N GLY A 298 1.74 11.39 -21.12
CA GLY A 298 1.71 10.60 -19.87
C GLY A 298 1.84 9.09 -20.05
N THR A 299 1.94 8.59 -21.28
CA THR A 299 2.19 7.16 -21.53
C THR A 299 3.61 6.76 -21.13
N ASP A 300 3.76 5.50 -20.74
CA ASP A 300 5.03 4.94 -20.27
C ASP A 300 6.09 4.94 -21.38
N ALA A 301 7.29 5.45 -21.09
CA ALA A 301 8.40 5.47 -22.04
C ALA A 301 9.21 4.17 -22.06
N GLY A 302 8.95 3.22 -21.15
CA GLY A 302 9.68 1.96 -21.04
C GLY A 302 11.11 2.10 -20.48
N THR A 303 11.43 3.27 -19.91
CA THR A 303 12.76 3.62 -19.36
C THR A 303 12.81 3.50 -17.84
N SER A 304 11.74 3.00 -17.23
CA SER A 304 11.68 2.69 -15.81
C SER A 304 10.69 1.55 -15.58
N GLY A 305 10.75 0.92 -14.42
CA GLY A 305 9.81 -0.15 -14.09
C GLY A 305 10.06 -0.71 -12.70
N SER A 306 9.46 -1.87 -12.47
CA SER A 306 9.57 -2.61 -11.22
C SER A 306 10.07 -4.04 -11.51
N VAL A 307 10.86 -4.57 -10.60
CA VAL A 307 11.31 -5.98 -10.60
C VAL A 307 10.99 -6.58 -9.25
N THR A 308 10.34 -7.74 -9.23
CA THR A 308 10.02 -8.46 -8.00
C THR A 308 11.25 -9.18 -7.47
N PHE A 309 11.26 -9.50 -6.18
CA PHE A 309 12.36 -10.25 -5.56
C PHE A 309 12.25 -11.76 -5.78
N GLU A 310 11.81 -12.17 -6.97
CA GLU A 310 11.64 -13.57 -7.35
C GLU A 310 12.99 -14.24 -7.62
N VAL A 311 13.10 -15.55 -7.33
CA VAL A 311 14.34 -16.32 -7.53
C VAL A 311 14.83 -16.27 -8.99
N ALA A 312 13.92 -16.17 -9.96
CA ALA A 312 14.26 -16.04 -11.37
C ALA A 312 14.87 -14.66 -11.72
N GLU A 313 14.49 -13.62 -10.98
CA GLU A 313 14.91 -12.23 -11.21
C GLU A 313 16.16 -11.84 -10.41
N ILE A 314 16.46 -12.59 -9.34
CA ILE A 314 17.64 -12.37 -8.50
C ILE A 314 18.70 -13.43 -8.81
N SER A 315 19.91 -12.98 -9.16
CA SER A 315 21.07 -13.88 -9.23
C SER A 315 21.29 -14.59 -7.89
N PRO A 316 21.60 -15.90 -7.86
CA PRO A 316 21.80 -16.60 -6.60
C PRO A 316 22.83 -15.86 -5.73
N PRO A 317 22.54 -15.67 -4.42
CA PRO A 317 23.43 -14.94 -3.55
C PRO A 317 24.81 -15.61 -3.57
N ARG A 318 25.87 -14.81 -3.61
CA ARG A 318 27.22 -15.34 -3.43
C ARG A 318 27.27 -16.06 -2.09
N ALA A 319 27.79 -17.30 -2.08
CA ALA A 319 27.90 -18.08 -0.86
C ALA A 319 28.67 -17.27 0.20
N PRO A 320 28.09 -17.02 1.40
CA PRO A 320 28.80 -16.34 2.47
C PRO A 320 30.04 -17.15 2.86
N VAL A 321 31.15 -16.46 3.11
CA VAL A 321 32.46 -17.07 3.38
C VAL A 321 32.70 -17.31 4.88
N GLY A 322 31.74 -16.96 5.75
CA GLY A 322 31.83 -17.17 7.21
C GLY A 322 30.85 -16.31 8.02
N VAL A 323 30.87 -16.44 9.35
CA VAL A 323 30.10 -15.57 10.29
C VAL A 323 30.82 -14.22 10.44
N SER A 324 30.07 -13.13 10.48
CA SER A 324 30.62 -11.77 10.57
C SER A 324 31.42 -11.56 11.87
N PRO A 325 32.68 -11.11 11.79
CA PRO A 325 33.52 -10.86 12.97
C PRO A 325 33.23 -9.52 13.66
N ASN A 326 32.48 -8.63 13.02
CA ASN A 326 32.29 -7.22 13.42
C ASN A 326 30.85 -6.73 13.19
N ALA A 327 29.91 -7.65 13.12
CA ALA A 327 28.50 -7.41 12.83
C ALA A 327 28.18 -6.78 11.45
N THR A 328 29.13 -6.76 10.51
CA THR A 328 28.86 -6.41 9.10
C THR A 328 28.61 -7.70 8.30
N CYS A 329 27.37 -7.92 7.85
CA CYS A 329 26.98 -9.12 7.08
C CYS A 329 26.44 -8.72 5.69
N GLY A 330 26.21 -9.69 4.79
CA GLY A 330 25.65 -9.47 3.44
C GLY A 330 26.62 -9.70 2.26
N PRO A 331 26.10 -9.76 1.01
CA PRO A 331 26.84 -10.19 -0.18
C PRO A 331 28.03 -9.29 -0.58
N LEU A 332 28.03 -8.02 -0.15
CA LEU A 332 29.16 -7.09 -0.34
C LEU A 332 30.31 -7.37 0.64
N ASN A 333 29.98 -7.83 1.84
CA ASN A 333 30.95 -8.14 2.89
C ASN A 333 31.40 -9.61 2.86
N GLY A 334 30.64 -10.49 2.20
CA GLY A 334 30.94 -11.91 2.13
C GLY A 334 30.73 -12.65 3.45
N PHE A 335 30.02 -12.08 4.42
CA PHE A 335 29.77 -12.69 5.72
C PHE A 335 28.28 -12.88 5.97
N ARG A 336 27.93 -13.93 6.72
CA ARG A 336 26.58 -14.15 7.26
C ARG A 336 26.50 -13.68 8.71
N CYS A 337 25.31 -13.34 9.14
CA CYS A 337 25.02 -13.06 10.53
C CYS A 337 25.08 -14.37 11.36
N GLU A 338 25.42 -14.28 12.65
CA GLU A 338 25.40 -15.46 13.55
C GLU A 338 23.97 -15.96 13.73
N ASP A 339 23.78 -17.28 13.92
CA ASP A 339 22.45 -17.87 14.01
C ASP A 339 21.68 -17.26 15.21
N GLY A 340 20.49 -16.71 14.93
CA GLY A 340 19.67 -16.03 15.94
C GLY A 340 20.01 -14.57 16.21
N PHE A 341 20.96 -13.97 15.47
CA PHE A 341 21.34 -12.56 15.61
C PHE A 341 21.12 -11.76 14.32
N CYS A 342 20.63 -10.53 14.46
CA CYS A 342 20.67 -9.53 13.39
C CYS A 342 22.00 -8.76 13.48
N CYS A 343 22.88 -8.92 12.50
CA CYS A 343 24.06 -8.08 12.37
C CYS A 343 23.84 -7.07 11.25
N SER A 344 24.11 -5.78 11.51
CA SER A 344 24.16 -4.76 10.48
C SER A 344 25.16 -3.69 10.86
N SER A 345 25.89 -3.21 9.86
CA SER A 345 26.38 -1.82 9.89
C SER A 345 26.21 -1.12 8.52
N ALA A 346 25.14 -1.48 7.76
CA ALA A 346 24.77 -1.11 6.37
C ALA A 346 24.79 -2.27 5.32
N GLY A 347 24.72 -3.54 5.74
CA GLY A 347 24.61 -4.70 4.85
C GLY A 347 23.17 -5.19 4.73
N TYR A 348 22.68 -5.36 3.50
CA TYR A 348 21.29 -5.72 3.17
C TYR A 348 20.85 -7.06 3.77
N TRP A 349 19.54 -7.12 4.10
CA TRP A 349 18.77 -8.27 4.56
C TRP A 349 18.61 -9.35 3.49
#